data_AF-A0A257GUX5-F1
#
_entry.id   AF-A0A257GUX5-F1
#
_cell.length_a   1.000
_cell.length_b   1.000
_cell.length_c   1.000
_cell.angle_alpha   90.00
_cell.angle_beta   90.00
_cell.angle_gamma   90.00
#
_symmetry.space_group_name_H-M   'P 1'
#
loop_
_entity.id
_entity.type
_entity.pdbx_description
1 polymer ?
#
loop_
_entity_poly.entity_id
_entity_poly.type
_entity_poly.pdbx_seq_one_letter_code
_entity_poly.pdbx_strand_id
1 'polypeptide(L)'
;YPEHLSSCPWCALEKQGVIYFLDLGATFTATASGFVLAQVWALIEQLPAPAAPNIPVPQSFSAKPKPLPSNVPGSATIGFYRVLALVAMVAVIGAEPKAWFFAVIGGIVGWFMAGNAGGEQRKEERKLRQSALDWAQREYEQVVTQLRQQGPEGFQAKKKALASLRNDYGNLPQAEKAALDELHATAHQRQLHQFLDRCFIDRADIKDVGPARKAALRSFGIETAADVERNKVRQVRGFGERLTAAMVDWRKSCERRFTFNPNQAVSDTERAQLRSKFAAKKASLEGQLSNGAAELQRFGKEATIRAAGLKNQAEWAAQKLAQAQTDLAAL
;
A
#
# COMPACT_ATOMS: atom_id res chain seq x y z
N TYR A 1 -54.53 -14.89 1.89
CA TYR A 1 -54.10 -15.50 3.16
C TYR A 1 -54.77 -16.87 3.23
N PRO A 2 -54.05 -17.98 3.45
CA PRO A 2 -54.67 -19.30 3.45
C PRO A 2 -55.59 -19.47 4.69
N GLU A 3 -56.83 -19.90 4.48
CA GLU A 3 -57.90 -19.89 5.48
C GLU A 3 -57.71 -20.87 6.66
N HIS A 4 -56.69 -21.72 6.62
CA HIS A 4 -56.44 -22.75 7.64
C HIS A 4 -55.53 -22.30 8.80
N LEU A 5 -55.03 -21.07 8.78
CA LEU A 5 -54.13 -20.55 9.83
C LEU A 5 -54.84 -19.49 10.69
N SER A 6 -55.13 -19.85 11.95
CA SER A 6 -55.82 -19.00 12.92
C SER A 6 -54.99 -17.83 13.48
N SER A 7 -53.68 -17.81 13.21
CA SER A 7 -52.81 -16.68 13.56
C SER A 7 -51.69 -16.51 12.54
N CYS A 8 -51.25 -15.27 12.38
CA CYS A 8 -50.17 -14.88 11.45
C CYS A 8 -48.83 -15.44 11.97
N PRO A 9 -48.24 -16.46 11.33
CA PRO A 9 -47.00 -17.07 11.81
C PRO A 9 -45.79 -16.12 11.70
N TRP A 10 -45.82 -15.21 10.73
CA TRP A 10 -44.80 -14.18 10.52
C TRP A 10 -44.78 -13.13 11.64
N CYS A 11 -45.95 -12.76 12.13
CA CYS A 11 -46.13 -11.77 13.19
C CYS A 11 -45.60 -12.29 14.55
N ALA A 12 -45.55 -13.61 14.75
CA ALA A 12 -44.93 -14.22 15.92
C ALA A 12 -43.39 -14.16 15.87
N LEU A 13 -42.81 -14.25 14.66
CA LEU A 13 -41.37 -14.11 14.43
C LEU A 13 -40.90 -12.65 14.53
N GLU A 14 -41.71 -11.70 14.08
CA GLU A 14 -41.41 -10.26 14.20
C GLU A 14 -41.33 -9.81 15.66
N LYS A 15 -42.17 -10.37 16.55
CA LYS A 15 -42.08 -10.15 18.00
C LYS A 15 -40.79 -10.65 18.65
N GLN A 16 -40.02 -11.52 17.97
CA GLN A 16 -38.69 -11.96 18.40
C GLN A 16 -37.57 -10.98 18.00
N GLY A 17 -37.92 -9.83 17.40
CA GLY A 17 -37.00 -8.72 17.16
C GLY A 17 -36.09 -8.86 15.94
N VAL A 18 -36.38 -9.81 15.04
CA VAL A 18 -35.63 -10.01 13.79
C VAL A 18 -36.46 -9.47 12.64
N ILE A 19 -35.96 -8.44 11.95
CA ILE A 19 -36.58 -7.86 10.75
C ILE A 19 -36.21 -8.75 9.55
N TYR A 20 -37.20 -9.47 9.00
CA TYR A 20 -36.98 -10.39 7.87
C TYR A 20 -37.18 -9.75 6.50
N PHE A 21 -37.97 -8.67 6.41
CA PHE A 21 -38.22 -7.95 5.16
C PHE A 21 -38.30 -6.44 5.45
N LEU A 22 -37.47 -5.64 4.77
CA LEU A 22 -37.58 -4.19 4.78
C LEU A 22 -38.39 -3.76 3.55
N ASP A 23 -39.64 -3.34 3.79
CA ASP A 23 -40.43 -2.68 2.76
C ASP A 23 -40.11 -1.17 2.80
N LEU A 24 -39.45 -0.67 1.77
CA LEU A 24 -39.02 0.72 1.68
C LEU A 24 -39.38 1.25 0.30
N GLY A 25 -40.56 1.87 0.23
CA GLY A 25 -41.10 2.52 -0.96
C GLY A 25 -40.14 3.54 -1.57
N ALA A 26 -39.38 3.10 -2.57
CA ALA A 26 -38.67 3.95 -3.50
C ALA A 26 -38.83 3.34 -4.89
N THR A 27 -39.09 4.16 -5.91
CA THR A 27 -39.10 3.71 -7.30
C THR A 27 -37.71 3.19 -7.70
N PHE A 28 -37.58 1.87 -7.85
CA PHE A 28 -36.31 1.19 -8.13
C PHE A 28 -36.10 0.96 -9.63
N THR A 29 -34.90 1.26 -10.14
CA THR A 29 -34.35 0.53 -11.30
C THR A 29 -33.60 -0.67 -10.75
N ALA A 30 -34.24 -1.84 -10.74
CA ALA A 30 -33.56 -3.09 -10.43
C ALA A 30 -32.41 -3.31 -11.41
N THR A 31 -31.17 -3.37 -10.92
CA THR A 31 -30.09 -4.02 -11.66
C THR A 31 -30.39 -5.51 -11.74
N ALA A 32 -29.90 -6.22 -12.76
CA ALA A 32 -30.06 -7.68 -12.87
C ALA A 32 -29.51 -8.43 -11.63
N SER A 33 -28.69 -7.77 -10.81
CA SER A 33 -28.12 -8.23 -9.54
C SER A 33 -28.97 -7.92 -8.30
N GLY A 34 -30.02 -7.07 -8.40
CA GLY A 34 -30.76 -6.56 -7.24
C GLY A 34 -29.95 -5.60 -6.35
N PHE A 35 -28.74 -5.19 -6.79
CA PHE A 35 -27.86 -4.32 -6.03
C PHE A 35 -28.35 -2.86 -6.03
N VAL A 36 -28.57 -2.31 -4.83
CA VAL A 36 -28.92 -0.91 -4.64
C VAL A 36 -27.81 -0.22 -3.84
N LEU A 37 -27.00 0.60 -4.52
CA LEU A 37 -25.86 1.29 -3.91
C LEU A 37 -26.24 2.07 -2.64
N ALA A 38 -27.36 2.80 -2.68
CA ALA A 38 -27.84 3.59 -1.55
C ALA A 38 -28.14 2.72 -0.32
N GLN A 39 -28.73 1.54 -0.52
CA GLN A 39 -29.06 0.60 0.56
C GLN A 39 -27.79 0.01 1.17
N VAL A 40 -26.87 -0.50 0.35
CA VAL A 40 -25.59 -1.06 0.82
C VAL A 40 -24.76 0.00 1.54
N TRP A 41 -24.75 1.23 1.02
CA TRP A 41 -24.01 2.32 1.63
C TRP A 41 -24.62 2.79 2.96
N ALA A 42 -25.94 2.88 3.05
CA ALA A 42 -26.63 3.18 4.30
C ALA A 42 -26.29 2.17 5.41
N LEU A 43 -26.22 0.87 5.06
CA LEU A 43 -25.77 -0.17 5.99
C LEU A 43 -24.34 0.08 6.47
N ILE A 44 -23.41 0.39 5.55
CA ILE A 44 -22.01 0.71 5.89
C ILE A 44 -21.90 1.95 6.80
N GLU A 45 -22.75 2.96 6.59
CA GLU A 45 -22.76 4.17 7.40
C GLU A 45 -23.23 3.94 8.83
N GLN A 46 -24.22 3.06 9.01
CA GLN A 46 -24.81 2.73 10.31
C GLN A 46 -23.94 1.79 11.16
N LEU A 47 -22.95 1.12 10.58
CA LEU A 47 -22.07 0.23 11.35
C LEU A 47 -21.23 1.02 12.37
N PRO A 48 -21.35 0.73 13.68
CA PRO A 48 -20.54 1.38 14.70
C PRO A 48 -19.09 0.94 14.59
N ALA A 49 -18.16 1.88 14.82
CA ALA A 49 -16.75 1.54 14.94
C ALA A 49 -16.51 0.69 16.21
N PRO A 50 -15.59 -0.28 16.17
CA PRO A 50 -15.23 -1.06 17.34
C PRO A 50 -14.60 -0.14 18.41
N ALA A 51 -14.71 -0.53 19.68
CA ALA A 51 -14.09 0.22 20.77
C ALA A 51 -12.57 0.30 20.60
N ALA A 52 -11.98 1.42 21.04
CA ALA A 52 -10.54 1.58 21.03
C ALA A 52 -9.90 0.52 21.96
N PRO A 53 -8.89 -0.22 21.49
CA PRO A 53 -8.21 -1.19 22.33
C PRO A 53 -7.43 -0.48 23.43
N ASN A 54 -7.39 -1.07 24.62
CA ASN A 54 -6.55 -0.56 25.71
C ASN A 54 -5.08 -0.88 25.42
N ILE A 55 -4.26 0.15 25.21
CA ILE A 55 -2.83 0.01 24.90
C ILE A 55 -2.03 0.12 26.21
N PRO A 56 -1.26 -0.92 26.60
CA PRO A 56 -0.46 -0.86 27.81
C PRO A 56 0.68 0.16 27.65
N VAL A 57 0.85 1.03 28.64
CA VAL A 57 1.88 2.09 28.62
C VAL A 57 3.14 1.55 29.32
N PRO A 58 4.33 1.56 28.69
CA PRO A 58 5.55 1.02 29.30
C PRO A 58 5.89 1.64 30.67
N GLN A 59 5.62 2.94 30.83
CA GLN A 59 5.89 3.68 32.07
C GLN A 59 5.05 3.23 33.28
N SER A 60 3.94 2.50 33.07
CA SER A 60 3.15 1.97 34.20
C SER A 60 3.79 0.74 34.85
N PHE A 61 4.85 0.18 34.26
CA PHE A 61 5.54 -0.99 34.81
C PHE A 61 6.79 -0.57 35.60
N SER A 62 6.86 -0.98 36.86
CA SER A 62 8.04 -0.78 37.71
C SER A 62 9.01 -1.95 37.52
N ALA A 63 10.15 -1.70 36.89
CA ALA A 63 11.22 -2.66 36.68
C ALA A 63 12.39 -2.43 37.66
N LYS A 64 13.12 -3.50 38.02
CA LYS A 64 14.40 -3.38 38.74
C LYS A 64 15.54 -3.50 37.73
N PRO A 65 16.54 -2.61 37.75
CA PRO A 65 17.63 -2.67 36.78
C PRO A 65 18.42 -3.97 36.91
N LYS A 66 18.79 -4.55 35.78
CA LYS A 66 19.68 -5.70 35.69
C LYS A 66 21.07 -5.30 36.23
N PRO A 67 21.66 -6.11 37.13
CA PRO A 67 22.95 -5.79 37.71
C PRO A 67 24.00 -5.64 36.61
N LEU A 68 24.94 -4.70 36.82
CA LEU A 68 26.09 -4.53 35.95
C LEU A 68 26.98 -5.78 36.02
N PRO A 69 27.56 -6.23 34.89
CA PRO A 69 28.50 -7.34 34.91
C PRO A 69 29.74 -6.95 35.73
N SER A 70 30.37 -7.94 36.38
CA SER A 70 31.46 -7.71 37.35
C SER A 70 32.70 -7.02 36.78
N ASN A 71 32.86 -7.00 35.46
CA ASN A 71 33.93 -6.35 34.72
C ASN A 71 33.63 -4.88 34.34
N VAL A 72 32.43 -4.36 34.61
CA VAL A 72 32.05 -2.97 34.32
C VAL A 72 31.93 -2.19 35.63
N PRO A 73 32.81 -1.21 35.89
CA PRO A 73 32.69 -0.37 37.06
C PRO A 73 31.42 0.49 36.94
N GLY A 74 30.54 0.43 37.94
CA GLY A 74 29.38 1.31 38.03
C GLY A 74 29.76 2.77 38.25
N SER A 75 28.78 3.66 38.14
CA SER A 75 28.96 5.09 38.42
C SER A 75 29.48 5.35 39.85
N ALA A 76 29.01 4.56 40.83
CA ALA A 76 29.45 4.64 42.23
C ALA A 76 30.92 4.24 42.44
N THR A 77 31.43 3.21 41.75
CA THR A 77 32.83 2.78 41.89
C THR A 77 33.79 3.76 41.24
N ILE A 78 33.41 4.39 40.13
CA ILE A 78 34.19 5.51 39.57
C ILE A 78 34.20 6.71 40.52
N GLY A 79 33.06 7.03 41.14
CA GLY A 79 32.99 8.05 42.19
C GLY A 79 33.98 7.76 43.32
N PHE A 80 34.03 6.51 43.78
CA PHE A 80 34.97 6.06 44.80
C PHE A 80 36.44 6.25 44.38
N TYR A 81 36.83 5.81 43.17
CA TYR A 81 38.20 5.99 42.68
C TYR A 81 38.59 7.47 42.52
N ARG A 82 37.64 8.32 42.12
CA ARG A 82 37.85 9.77 42.04
C ARG A 82 38.08 10.39 43.43
N VAL A 83 37.28 9.99 44.41
CA VAL A 83 37.48 10.44 45.81
C VAL A 83 38.82 9.95 46.33
N LEU A 84 39.20 8.70 46.06
CA LEU A 84 40.50 8.15 46.47
C LEU A 84 41.68 8.92 45.84
N ALA A 85 41.60 9.29 44.56
CA ALA A 85 42.60 10.12 43.89
C ALA A 85 42.72 11.52 44.52
N LEU A 86 41.59 12.14 44.92
CA LEU A 86 41.59 13.42 45.62
C LEU A 86 42.17 13.30 47.04
N VAL A 87 41.82 12.26 47.78
CA VAL A 87 42.37 12.02 49.14
C VAL A 87 43.88 11.78 49.07
N ALA A 88 44.36 11.01 48.10
CA ALA A 88 45.79 10.79 47.88
C ALA A 88 46.53 12.08 47.53
N MET A 89 45.94 12.94 46.69
CA MET A 89 46.49 14.28 46.38
C MET A 89 46.66 15.11 47.66
N VAL A 90 45.62 15.20 48.50
CA VAL A 90 45.65 15.99 49.74
C VAL A 90 46.66 15.42 50.73
N ALA A 91 46.75 14.10 50.87
CA ALA A 91 47.69 13.44 51.77
C ALA A 91 49.16 13.72 51.40
N VAL A 92 49.50 13.70 50.11
CA VAL A 92 50.87 14.00 49.63
C VAL A 92 51.24 15.46 49.87
N ILE A 93 50.31 16.40 49.68
CA ILE A 93 50.53 17.83 49.96
C ILE A 93 50.79 18.07 51.46
N GLY A 94 50.06 17.36 52.33
CA GLY A 94 50.23 17.48 53.78
C GLY A 94 51.54 16.89 54.31
N ALA A 95 52.03 15.80 53.70
CA ALA A 95 53.28 15.16 54.11
C ALA A 95 54.51 15.92 53.61
N GLU A 96 54.50 16.37 52.34
CA GLU A 96 55.66 17.01 51.71
C GLU A 96 55.25 18.30 50.96
N PRO A 97 55.13 19.45 51.66
CA PRO A 97 54.55 20.68 51.09
C PRO A 97 55.29 21.22 49.85
N LYS A 98 56.59 20.91 49.71
CA LYS A 98 57.41 21.33 48.56
C LYS A 98 57.11 20.55 47.28
N ALA A 99 56.44 19.40 47.38
CA ALA A 99 56.07 18.54 46.25
C ALA A 99 54.65 18.80 45.71
N TRP A 100 54.00 19.90 46.10
CA TRP A 100 52.60 20.20 45.77
C TRP A 100 52.30 20.13 44.27
N PHE A 101 53.22 20.58 43.41
CA PHE A 101 53.06 20.56 41.96
C PHE A 101 52.92 19.13 41.41
N PHE A 102 53.76 18.20 41.90
CA PHE A 102 53.68 16.78 41.52
C PHE A 102 52.43 16.10 42.09
N ALA A 103 51.99 16.49 43.29
CA ALA A 103 50.76 15.97 43.89
C ALA A 103 49.52 16.39 43.07
N VAL A 104 49.46 17.65 42.63
CA VAL A 104 48.38 18.16 41.78
C VAL A 104 48.35 17.44 40.42
N ILE A 105 49.50 17.29 39.77
CA ILE A 105 49.60 16.53 38.51
C ILE A 105 49.16 15.08 38.71
N GLY A 106 49.67 14.43 39.76
CA GLY A 106 49.34 13.04 40.08
C GLY A 106 47.84 12.84 40.36
N GLY A 107 47.20 13.76 41.08
CA GLY A 107 45.77 13.67 41.34
C GLY A 107 44.90 14.02 40.12
N ILE A 108 45.33 14.94 39.24
CA ILE A 108 44.67 15.17 37.94
C ILE A 108 44.77 13.91 37.08
N VAL A 109 45.95 13.34 36.94
CA VAL A 109 46.17 12.10 36.19
C VAL A 109 45.36 10.95 36.79
N GLY A 110 45.35 10.80 38.12
CA GLY A 110 44.53 9.83 38.84
C GLY A 110 43.02 10.03 38.62
N TRP A 111 42.55 11.28 38.59
CA TRP A 111 41.15 11.62 38.29
C TRP A 111 40.74 11.23 36.86
N PHE A 112 41.60 11.52 35.87
CA PHE A 112 41.37 11.13 34.48
C PHE A 112 41.46 9.61 34.29
N MET A 113 42.43 8.93 34.92
CA MET A 113 42.56 7.47 34.88
C MET A 113 41.35 6.79 35.54
N ALA A 114 40.87 7.29 36.68
CA ALA A 114 39.64 6.81 37.32
C ALA A 114 38.40 7.00 36.44
N GLY A 115 38.33 8.12 35.69
CA GLY A 115 37.25 8.37 34.72
C GLY A 115 37.29 7.46 33.49
N ASN A 116 38.48 6.98 33.10
CA ASN A 116 38.67 6.07 31.98
C ASN A 116 38.67 4.58 32.38
N ALA A 117 38.66 4.29 33.68
CA ALA A 117 38.59 2.93 34.20
C ALA A 117 37.32 2.23 33.70
N GLY A 118 37.50 1.14 32.94
CA GLY A 118 36.39 0.39 32.36
C GLY A 118 35.65 1.11 31.23
N GLY A 119 36.24 2.16 30.63
CA GLY A 119 35.57 3.01 29.65
C GLY A 119 35.16 2.28 28.36
N GLU A 120 35.96 1.32 27.90
CA GLU A 120 35.65 0.48 26.74
C GLU A 120 34.53 -0.51 27.07
N GLN A 121 34.64 -1.23 28.18
CA GLN A 121 33.63 -2.19 28.66
C GLN A 121 32.28 -1.51 28.92
N ARG A 122 32.27 -0.28 29.47
CA ARG A 122 31.03 0.49 29.66
C ARG A 122 30.45 0.97 28.33
N LYS A 123 31.27 1.36 27.36
CA LYS A 123 30.78 1.72 26.02
C LYS A 123 30.15 0.52 25.31
N GLU A 124 30.77 -0.66 25.42
CA GLU A 124 30.22 -1.91 24.90
C GLU A 124 28.91 -2.28 25.60
N GLU A 125 28.89 -2.28 26.93
CA GLU A 125 27.68 -2.57 27.71
C GLU A 125 26.56 -1.55 27.41
N ARG A 126 26.89 -0.27 27.24
CA ARG A 126 25.92 0.75 26.79
C ARG A 126 25.38 0.46 25.41
N LYS A 127 26.23 0.08 24.45
CA LYS A 127 25.78 -0.32 23.10
C LYS A 127 24.86 -1.54 23.16
N LEU A 128 25.18 -2.53 24.01
CA LEU A 128 24.35 -3.72 24.21
C LEU A 128 22.98 -3.37 24.83
N ARG A 129 22.94 -2.53 25.86
CA ARG A 129 21.67 -2.09 26.47
C ARG A 129 20.87 -1.18 25.54
N GLN A 130 21.54 -0.34 24.76
CA GLN A 130 20.88 0.50 23.75
C GLN A 130 20.27 -0.35 22.64
N SER A 131 21.00 -1.34 22.11
CA SER A 131 20.46 -2.22 21.07
C SER A 131 19.30 -3.08 21.59
N ALA A 132 19.35 -3.50 22.86
CA ALA A 132 18.24 -4.17 23.53
C ALA A 132 17.02 -3.25 23.68
N LEU A 133 17.22 -1.98 24.05
CA LEU A 133 16.16 -0.97 24.10
C LEU A 133 15.53 -0.75 22.74
N ASP A 134 16.35 -0.54 21.70
CA ASP A 134 15.87 -0.29 20.34
C ASP A 134 15.08 -1.50 19.80
N TRP A 135 15.51 -2.73 20.14
CA TRP A 135 14.79 -3.95 19.77
C TRP A 135 13.46 -4.07 20.53
N ALA A 136 13.45 -3.84 21.83
CA ALA A 136 12.22 -3.85 22.64
C ALA A 136 11.23 -2.76 22.20
N GLN A 137 11.73 -1.58 21.80
CA GLN A 137 10.93 -0.49 21.26
C GLN A 137 10.23 -0.90 19.97
N ARG A 138 10.97 -1.50 19.03
CA ARG A 138 10.38 -1.99 17.76
C ARG A 138 9.33 -3.08 17.99
N GLU A 139 9.62 -4.03 18.87
CA GLU A 139 8.67 -5.11 19.20
C GLU A 139 7.37 -4.55 19.79
N TYR A 140 7.48 -3.60 20.73
CA TYR A 140 6.32 -2.90 21.29
C TYR A 140 5.55 -2.12 20.23
N GLU A 141 6.23 -1.33 19.40
CA GLU A 141 5.59 -0.54 18.32
C GLU A 141 4.87 -1.42 17.30
N GLN A 142 5.44 -2.58 16.94
CA GLN A 142 4.82 -3.55 16.05
C GLN A 142 3.50 -4.08 16.63
N VAL A 143 3.51 -4.52 17.89
CA VAL A 143 2.30 -5.05 18.54
C VAL A 143 1.26 -3.94 18.74
N VAL A 144 1.66 -2.73 19.14
CA VAL A 144 0.76 -1.58 19.27
C VAL A 144 0.12 -1.22 17.93
N THR A 145 0.89 -1.24 16.85
CA THR A 145 0.36 -0.98 15.50
C THR A 145 -0.67 -2.03 15.11
N GLN A 146 -0.39 -3.32 15.34
CA GLN A 146 -1.36 -4.39 15.10
C GLN A 146 -2.63 -4.21 15.94
N LEU A 147 -2.49 -3.79 17.20
CA LEU A 147 -3.61 -3.55 18.10
C LEU A 147 -4.48 -2.40 17.61
N ARG A 148 -3.87 -1.25 17.25
CA ARG A 148 -4.56 -0.10 16.64
C ARG A 148 -5.31 -0.48 15.36
N GLN A 149 -4.70 -1.32 14.53
CA GLN A 149 -5.33 -1.86 13.33
C GLN A 149 -6.53 -2.78 13.62
N GLN A 150 -6.67 -3.36 14.81
CA GLN A 150 -7.89 -4.08 15.20
C GLN A 150 -9.00 -3.14 15.73
N GLY A 151 -8.67 -1.88 15.98
CA GLY A 151 -9.58 -0.89 16.57
C GLY A 151 -10.27 0.03 15.54
N PRO A 152 -10.66 1.24 15.97
CA PRO A 152 -11.30 2.25 15.12
C PRO A 152 -10.49 2.59 13.86
N GLU A 153 -9.16 2.63 13.96
CA GLU A 153 -8.29 3.01 12.83
C GLU A 153 -8.41 2.02 11.67
N GLY A 154 -8.32 0.71 11.95
CA GLY A 154 -8.48 -0.32 10.92
C GLY A 154 -9.89 -0.36 10.34
N PHE A 155 -10.91 -0.12 11.17
CA PHE A 155 -12.30 0.00 10.73
C PHE A 155 -12.48 1.18 9.76
N GLN A 156 -11.96 2.37 10.12
CA GLN A 156 -12.04 3.56 9.28
C GLN A 156 -11.23 3.40 7.99
N ALA A 157 -10.07 2.74 8.03
CA ALA A 157 -9.30 2.44 6.83
C ALA A 157 -10.10 1.57 5.84
N LYS A 158 -10.77 0.51 6.33
CA LYS A 158 -11.66 -0.32 5.51
C LYS A 158 -12.86 0.47 4.98
N LYS A 159 -13.52 1.28 5.82
CA LYS A 159 -14.62 2.15 5.40
C LYS A 159 -14.20 3.14 4.32
N LYS A 160 -13.00 3.72 4.43
CA LYS A 160 -12.42 4.62 3.42
C LYS A 160 -12.13 3.89 2.10
N ALA A 161 -11.64 2.66 2.14
CA ALA A 161 -11.47 1.85 0.93
C ALA A 161 -12.81 1.61 0.22
N LEU A 162 -13.87 1.28 0.97
CA LEU A 162 -15.23 1.15 0.41
C LEU A 162 -15.76 2.48 -0.16
N ALA A 163 -15.43 3.61 0.46
CA ALA A 163 -15.79 4.92 -0.06
C ALA A 163 -15.13 5.20 -1.43
N SER A 164 -13.88 4.77 -1.62
CA SER A 164 -13.21 4.85 -2.92
C SER A 164 -13.95 4.02 -3.98
N LEU A 165 -14.33 2.79 -3.65
CA LEU A 165 -15.09 1.91 -4.56
C LEU A 165 -16.46 2.51 -4.90
N ARG A 166 -17.12 3.16 -3.94
CA ARG A 166 -18.38 3.89 -4.17
C ARG A 166 -18.17 5.03 -5.18
N ASN A 167 -17.10 5.80 -5.03
CA ASN A 167 -16.80 6.89 -5.96
C ASN A 167 -16.51 6.34 -7.37
N ASP A 168 -15.73 5.26 -7.48
CA ASP A 168 -15.45 4.60 -8.75
C ASP A 168 -16.73 4.09 -9.42
N TYR A 169 -17.65 3.52 -8.64
CA TYR A 169 -18.97 3.11 -9.13
C TYR A 169 -19.79 4.31 -9.63
N GLY A 170 -19.83 5.40 -8.86
CA GLY A 170 -20.54 6.64 -9.24
C GLY A 170 -19.98 7.28 -10.51
N ASN A 171 -18.68 7.13 -10.77
CA ASN A 171 -18.00 7.66 -11.95
C ASN A 171 -18.13 6.77 -13.20
N LEU A 172 -18.65 5.54 -13.08
CA LEU A 172 -18.77 4.61 -14.21
C LEU A 172 -19.53 5.19 -15.42
N PRO A 173 -20.70 5.86 -15.27
CA PRO A 173 -21.44 6.37 -16.42
C PRO A 173 -20.66 7.46 -17.17
N GLN A 174 -19.95 8.33 -16.44
CA GLN A 174 -19.11 9.35 -17.05
C GLN A 174 -17.90 8.73 -17.76
N ALA A 175 -17.29 7.70 -17.16
CA ALA A 175 -16.19 6.97 -17.77
C ALA A 175 -16.63 6.20 -19.02
N GLU A 176 -17.82 5.60 -19.02
CA GLU A 176 -18.40 4.93 -20.19
C GLU A 176 -18.65 5.93 -21.33
N LYS A 177 -19.23 7.09 -21.00
CA LYS A 177 -19.43 8.17 -21.97
C LYS A 177 -18.10 8.67 -22.54
N ALA A 178 -17.10 8.95 -21.69
CA ALA A 178 -15.79 9.41 -22.13
C ALA A 178 -15.10 8.39 -23.05
N ALA A 179 -15.21 7.08 -22.74
CA ALA A 179 -14.67 6.03 -23.58
C ALA A 179 -15.40 5.92 -24.93
N LEU A 180 -16.72 6.15 -24.95
CA LEU A 180 -17.48 6.22 -26.20
C LEU A 180 -17.08 7.44 -27.03
N ASP A 181 -16.93 8.60 -26.40
CA ASP A 181 -16.48 9.83 -27.05
C ASP A 181 -15.06 9.67 -27.62
N GLU A 182 -14.17 8.95 -26.93
CA GLU A 182 -12.83 8.59 -27.42
C GLU A 182 -12.89 7.66 -28.64
N LEU A 183 -13.81 6.67 -28.65
CA LEU A 183 -14.04 5.85 -29.85
C LEU A 183 -14.50 6.71 -31.03
N HIS A 184 -15.37 7.70 -30.80
CA HIS A 184 -15.77 8.65 -31.83
C HIS A 184 -14.61 9.54 -32.29
N ALA A 185 -13.82 10.08 -31.38
CA ALA A 185 -12.68 10.95 -31.68
C ALA A 185 -11.59 10.23 -32.49
N THR A 186 -11.35 8.95 -32.20
CA THR A 186 -10.34 8.12 -32.88
C THR A 186 -10.87 7.38 -34.10
N ALA A 187 -12.18 7.50 -34.40
CA ALA A 187 -12.85 6.74 -35.46
C ALA A 187 -12.19 6.88 -36.84
N HIS A 188 -11.81 8.10 -37.22
CA HIS A 188 -11.14 8.34 -38.49
C HIS A 188 -9.82 7.59 -38.59
N GLN A 189 -8.97 7.68 -37.57
CA GLN A 189 -7.66 7.02 -37.54
C GLN A 189 -7.82 5.49 -37.55
N ARG A 190 -8.80 4.94 -36.81
CA ARG A 190 -9.07 3.50 -36.78
C ARG A 190 -9.57 2.97 -38.13
N GLN A 191 -10.51 3.67 -38.77
CA GLN A 191 -10.98 3.29 -40.11
C GLN A 191 -9.87 3.39 -41.16
N LEU A 192 -9.06 4.45 -41.11
CA LEU A 192 -7.90 4.60 -42.00
C LEU A 192 -6.93 3.44 -41.80
N HIS A 193 -6.60 3.10 -40.55
CA HIS A 193 -5.72 1.98 -40.25
C HIS A 193 -6.28 0.65 -40.78
N GLN A 194 -7.56 0.34 -40.52
CA GLN A 194 -8.21 -0.86 -41.07
C GLN A 194 -8.23 -0.89 -42.60
N PHE A 195 -8.36 0.26 -43.26
CA PHE A 195 -8.29 0.35 -44.70
C PHE A 195 -6.87 0.07 -45.23
N LEU A 196 -5.85 0.66 -44.60
CA LEU A 196 -4.46 0.43 -44.93
C LEU A 196 -4.03 -1.02 -44.68
N ASP A 197 -4.61 -1.67 -43.67
CA ASP A 197 -4.38 -3.08 -43.35
C ASP A 197 -4.89 -4.02 -44.46
N ARG A 198 -5.92 -3.62 -45.21
CA ARG A 198 -6.40 -4.36 -46.39
C ARG A 198 -5.54 -4.14 -47.64
N CYS A 199 -4.60 -3.20 -47.61
CA CYS A 199 -3.72 -2.89 -48.72
C CYS A 199 -2.42 -3.72 -48.63
N PHE A 200 -2.46 -4.95 -49.14
CA PHE A 200 -1.33 -5.87 -49.10
C PHE A 200 -0.19 -5.47 -50.05
N ILE A 201 1.06 -5.58 -49.58
CA ILE A 201 2.26 -5.29 -50.39
C ILE A 201 2.43 -6.25 -51.58
N ASP A 202 1.93 -7.48 -51.45
CA ASP A 202 2.10 -8.51 -52.48
C ASP A 202 1.40 -8.12 -53.79
N ARG A 203 0.21 -7.52 -53.69
CA ARG A 203 -0.59 -7.06 -54.84
C ARG A 203 -0.25 -5.63 -55.29
N ALA A 204 0.58 -4.92 -54.55
CA ALA A 204 0.93 -3.54 -54.84
C ALA A 204 1.96 -3.44 -55.96
N ASP A 205 1.74 -2.55 -56.93
CA ASP A 205 2.79 -2.16 -57.88
C ASP A 205 3.59 -0.99 -57.28
N ILE A 206 4.82 -1.27 -56.88
CA ILE A 206 5.70 -0.30 -56.20
C ILE A 206 7.01 -0.27 -56.98
N LYS A 207 7.37 0.92 -57.46
CA LYS A 207 8.56 1.15 -58.29
C LYS A 207 9.82 0.56 -57.64
N ASP A 208 10.51 -0.30 -58.38
CA ASP A 208 11.74 -1.00 -57.97
C ASP A 208 11.61 -1.92 -56.75
N VAL A 209 10.39 -2.32 -56.37
CA VAL A 209 10.13 -3.28 -55.29
C VAL A 209 9.54 -4.57 -55.87
N GLY A 210 10.43 -5.41 -56.40
CA GLY A 210 10.08 -6.72 -56.96
C GLY A 210 9.86 -7.82 -55.90
N PRO A 211 9.54 -9.05 -56.32
CA PRO A 211 9.15 -10.16 -55.43
C PRO A 211 10.13 -10.46 -54.30
N ALA A 212 11.44 -10.45 -54.56
CA ALA A 212 12.46 -10.71 -53.55
C ALA A 212 12.48 -9.63 -52.44
N ARG A 213 12.26 -8.36 -52.81
CA ARG A 213 12.21 -7.24 -51.84
C ARG A 213 10.91 -7.26 -51.04
N LYS A 214 9.79 -7.64 -51.65
CA LYS A 214 8.52 -7.86 -50.95
C LYS A 214 8.63 -9.00 -49.93
N ALA A 215 9.29 -10.10 -50.29
CA ALA A 215 9.55 -11.19 -49.35
C ALA A 215 10.40 -10.74 -48.15
N ALA A 216 11.42 -9.91 -48.37
CA ALA A 216 12.23 -9.36 -47.30
C ALA A 216 11.43 -8.42 -46.36
N LEU A 217 10.50 -7.61 -46.91
CA LEU A 217 9.58 -6.79 -46.12
C LEU A 217 8.67 -7.65 -45.24
N ARG A 218 8.09 -8.73 -45.79
CA ARG A 218 7.26 -9.67 -45.02
C ARG A 218 8.03 -10.33 -43.89
N SER A 219 9.28 -10.74 -44.11
CA SER A 219 10.11 -11.30 -43.03
C SER A 219 10.39 -10.32 -41.89
N PHE A 220 10.23 -9.01 -42.14
CA PHE A 220 10.31 -7.94 -41.14
C PHE A 220 8.93 -7.51 -40.59
N GLY A 221 7.87 -8.27 -40.89
CA GLY A 221 6.50 -7.98 -40.44
C GLY A 221 5.91 -6.74 -41.09
N ILE A 222 6.28 -6.44 -42.34
CA ILE A 222 5.66 -5.39 -43.16
C ILE A 222 4.89 -6.10 -44.27
N GLU A 223 3.58 -6.28 -44.07
CA GLU A 223 2.73 -7.05 -44.98
C GLU A 223 1.67 -6.15 -45.65
N THR A 224 1.27 -5.09 -44.95
CA THR A 224 0.20 -4.18 -45.39
C THR A 224 0.69 -2.74 -45.42
N ALA A 225 -0.12 -1.83 -45.98
CA ALA A 225 0.18 -0.41 -45.95
C ALA A 225 0.11 0.18 -44.53
N ALA A 226 -0.59 -0.48 -43.59
CA ALA A 226 -0.66 -0.07 -42.19
C ALA A 226 0.70 -0.26 -41.49
N ASP A 227 1.46 -1.29 -41.86
CA ASP A 227 2.77 -1.60 -41.28
C ASP A 227 3.91 -0.69 -41.77
N VAL A 228 3.63 0.15 -42.79
CA VAL A 228 4.66 0.97 -43.43
C VAL A 228 4.98 2.19 -42.57
N GLU A 229 6.09 2.08 -41.85
CA GLU A 229 6.74 3.19 -41.17
C GLU A 229 8.14 3.42 -41.74
N ARG A 230 8.51 4.68 -41.94
CA ARG A 230 9.82 5.08 -42.50
C ARG A 230 10.98 4.40 -41.78
N ASN A 231 10.95 4.38 -40.45
CA ASN A 231 12.01 3.79 -39.63
C ASN A 231 12.06 2.27 -39.78
N LYS A 232 10.90 1.60 -39.76
CA LYS A 232 10.78 0.13 -39.90
C LYS A 232 11.24 -0.35 -41.28
N VAL A 233 10.88 0.38 -42.35
CA VAL A 233 11.31 0.06 -43.72
C VAL A 233 12.83 0.24 -43.90
N ARG A 234 13.40 1.32 -43.35
CA ARG A 234 14.85 1.61 -43.49
C ARG A 234 15.74 0.57 -42.78
N GLN A 235 15.21 -0.13 -41.78
CA GLN A 235 15.91 -1.22 -41.10
C GLN A 235 16.00 -2.50 -41.94
N VAL A 236 15.20 -2.63 -43.00
CA VAL A 236 15.22 -3.81 -43.87
C VAL A 236 16.46 -3.76 -44.78
N ARG A 237 17.26 -4.83 -44.75
CA ARG A 237 18.47 -4.93 -45.57
C ARG A 237 18.14 -4.75 -47.05
N GLY A 238 18.81 -3.79 -47.69
CA GLY A 238 18.60 -3.47 -49.11
C GLY A 238 17.54 -2.39 -49.36
N PHE A 239 16.90 -1.83 -48.32
CA PHE A 239 16.00 -0.67 -48.43
C PHE A 239 16.74 0.62 -48.02
N GLY A 240 17.31 1.31 -49.02
CA GLY A 240 17.87 2.66 -48.84
C GLY A 240 16.79 3.75 -48.82
N GLU A 241 17.23 5.02 -48.74
CA GLU A 241 16.34 6.19 -48.66
C GLU A 241 15.32 6.24 -49.81
N ARG A 242 15.77 5.93 -51.04
CA ARG A 242 14.92 5.95 -52.24
C ARG A 242 13.78 4.92 -52.19
N LEU A 243 14.08 3.69 -51.75
CA LEU A 243 13.07 2.63 -51.65
C LEU A 243 12.17 2.83 -50.45
N THR A 244 12.71 3.40 -49.37
CA THR A 244 11.93 3.81 -48.20
C THR A 244 10.91 4.89 -48.59
N ALA A 245 11.34 5.90 -49.36
CA ALA A 245 10.44 6.91 -49.90
C ALA A 245 9.34 6.28 -50.79
N ALA A 246 9.71 5.35 -51.70
CA ALA A 246 8.74 4.66 -52.54
C ALA A 246 7.68 3.87 -51.73
N MET A 247 8.08 3.22 -50.63
CA MET A 247 7.15 2.54 -49.73
C MET A 247 6.21 3.53 -49.02
N VAL A 248 6.74 4.64 -48.52
CA VAL A 248 5.94 5.69 -47.86
C VAL A 248 4.98 6.34 -48.85
N ASP A 249 5.41 6.58 -50.08
CA ASP A 249 4.57 7.16 -51.14
C ASP A 249 3.48 6.19 -51.58
N TRP A 250 3.79 4.90 -51.64
CA TRP A 250 2.78 3.87 -51.85
C TRP A 250 1.73 3.86 -50.72
N ARG A 251 2.15 3.88 -49.45
CA ARG A 251 1.21 4.02 -48.32
C ARG A 251 0.33 5.25 -48.48
N LYS A 252 0.91 6.43 -48.78
CA LYS A 252 0.14 7.67 -49.04
C LYS A 252 -0.80 7.55 -50.23
N SER A 253 -0.47 6.74 -51.24
CA SER A 253 -1.38 6.46 -52.35
C SER A 253 -2.60 5.66 -51.90
N CYS A 254 -2.43 4.72 -50.97
CA CYS A 254 -3.54 4.03 -50.32
C CYS A 254 -4.34 4.99 -49.45
N GLU A 255 -3.69 5.82 -48.62
CA GLU A 255 -4.38 6.82 -47.78
C GLU A 255 -5.26 7.77 -48.60
N ARG A 256 -4.82 8.19 -49.79
CA ARG A 256 -5.62 9.03 -50.70
C ARG A 256 -6.88 8.36 -51.24
N ARG A 257 -6.92 7.02 -51.26
CA ARG A 257 -8.09 6.24 -51.70
C ARG A 257 -9.06 5.99 -50.55
N PHE A 258 -8.66 6.25 -49.32
CA PHE A 258 -9.52 6.10 -48.16
C PHE A 258 -10.63 7.16 -48.17
N THR A 259 -11.85 6.72 -47.94
CA THR A 259 -13.00 7.62 -47.71
C THR A 259 -13.58 7.28 -46.35
N PHE A 260 -13.60 8.27 -45.46
CA PHE A 260 -14.16 8.09 -44.12
C PHE A 260 -15.68 7.89 -44.19
N ASN A 261 -16.18 6.86 -43.50
CA ASN A 261 -17.61 6.62 -43.38
C ASN A 261 -18.09 6.99 -41.97
N PRO A 262 -18.78 8.13 -41.79
CA PRO A 262 -19.26 8.57 -40.48
C PRO A 262 -20.31 7.61 -39.88
N ASN A 263 -21.09 6.92 -40.73
CA ASN A 263 -22.11 5.97 -40.27
C ASN A 263 -21.52 4.67 -39.69
N GLN A 264 -20.23 4.40 -39.96
CA GLN A 264 -19.48 3.26 -39.39
C GLN A 264 -18.37 3.74 -38.44
N ALA A 265 -18.43 4.98 -37.93
CA ALA A 265 -17.40 5.53 -37.06
C ALA A 265 -17.14 4.69 -35.80
N VAL A 266 -18.21 4.10 -35.26
CA VAL A 266 -18.15 3.11 -34.16
C VAL A 266 -19.09 1.98 -34.51
N SER A 267 -18.55 0.78 -34.72
CA SER A 267 -19.35 -0.38 -35.08
C SER A 267 -20.22 -0.85 -33.91
N ASP A 268 -21.30 -1.59 -34.22
CA ASP A 268 -22.14 -2.17 -33.17
C ASP A 268 -21.37 -3.17 -32.30
N THR A 269 -20.38 -3.87 -32.89
CA THR A 269 -19.49 -4.77 -32.15
C THR A 269 -18.60 -4.02 -31.16
N GLU A 270 -18.05 -2.86 -31.52
CA GLU A 270 -17.24 -2.02 -30.64
C GLU A 270 -18.08 -1.44 -29.49
N ARG A 271 -19.31 -0.99 -29.79
CA ARG A 271 -20.27 -0.54 -28.77
C ARG A 271 -20.64 -1.68 -27.82
N ALA A 272 -20.89 -2.87 -28.34
CA ALA A 272 -21.22 -4.05 -27.53
C ALA A 272 -20.04 -4.49 -26.65
N GLN A 273 -18.81 -4.46 -27.18
CA GLN A 273 -17.59 -4.73 -26.41
C GLN A 273 -17.38 -3.69 -25.30
N LEU A 274 -17.56 -2.40 -25.60
CA LEU A 274 -17.47 -1.33 -24.61
C LEU A 274 -18.49 -1.53 -23.49
N ARG A 275 -19.77 -1.75 -23.85
CA ARG A 275 -20.84 -2.03 -22.89
C ARG A 275 -20.55 -3.25 -22.04
N SER A 276 -20.06 -4.34 -22.65
CA SER A 276 -19.69 -5.56 -21.93
C SER A 276 -18.55 -5.31 -20.92
N LYS A 277 -17.52 -4.55 -21.33
CA LYS A 277 -16.41 -4.15 -20.46
C LYS A 277 -16.90 -3.35 -19.24
N PHE A 278 -17.76 -2.36 -19.45
CA PHE A 278 -18.31 -1.56 -18.37
C PHE A 278 -19.32 -2.34 -17.50
N ALA A 279 -20.10 -3.24 -18.08
CA ALA A 279 -20.98 -4.15 -17.35
C ALA A 279 -20.18 -5.09 -16.43
N ALA A 280 -19.06 -5.65 -16.91
CA ALA A 280 -18.16 -6.47 -16.11
C ALA A 280 -17.52 -5.67 -14.96
N LYS A 281 -17.06 -4.44 -15.25
CA LYS A 281 -16.51 -3.55 -14.22
C LYS A 281 -17.55 -3.18 -13.17
N LYS A 282 -18.79 -2.90 -13.60
CA LYS A 282 -19.93 -2.64 -12.73
C LYS A 282 -20.19 -3.84 -11.82
N ALA A 283 -20.39 -5.03 -12.38
CA ALA A 283 -20.64 -6.25 -11.61
C ALA A 283 -19.53 -6.54 -10.58
N SER A 284 -18.27 -6.33 -10.96
CA SER A 284 -17.13 -6.46 -10.03
C SER A 284 -17.21 -5.48 -8.86
N LEU A 285 -17.51 -4.20 -9.12
CA LEU A 285 -17.65 -3.18 -8.08
C LEU A 285 -18.86 -3.45 -7.17
N GLU A 286 -20.00 -3.90 -7.72
CA GLU A 286 -21.18 -4.29 -6.94
C GLU A 286 -20.86 -5.46 -6.00
N GLY A 287 -20.14 -6.47 -6.50
CA GLY A 287 -19.67 -7.60 -5.69
C GLY A 287 -18.72 -7.17 -4.58
N GLN A 288 -17.74 -6.31 -4.88
CA GLN A 288 -16.80 -5.79 -3.88
C GLN A 288 -17.48 -4.92 -2.81
N LEU A 289 -18.44 -4.07 -3.18
CA LEU A 289 -19.19 -3.24 -2.23
C LEU A 289 -20.09 -4.10 -1.32
N SER A 290 -20.76 -5.11 -1.88
CA SER A 290 -21.62 -6.02 -1.13
C SER A 290 -20.83 -6.88 -0.15
N ASN A 291 -19.74 -7.50 -0.61
CA ASN A 291 -18.83 -8.28 0.23
C ASN A 291 -18.13 -7.40 1.26
N GLY A 292 -17.73 -6.18 0.87
CA GLY A 292 -17.09 -5.20 1.73
C GLY A 292 -17.95 -4.78 2.92
N ALA A 293 -19.26 -4.65 2.74
CA ALA A 293 -20.19 -4.40 3.84
C ALA A 293 -20.21 -5.56 4.85
N ALA A 294 -20.29 -6.80 4.36
CA ALA A 294 -20.25 -7.99 5.19
C ALA A 294 -18.89 -8.15 5.92
N GLU A 295 -17.78 -7.88 5.23
CA GLU A 295 -16.44 -7.87 5.81
C GLU A 295 -16.27 -6.80 6.89
N LEU A 296 -16.79 -5.59 6.68
CA LEU A 296 -16.72 -4.52 7.66
C LEU A 296 -17.54 -4.86 8.91
N GLN A 297 -18.72 -5.48 8.74
CA GLN A 297 -19.52 -5.98 9.85
C GLN A 297 -18.79 -7.09 10.63
N ARG A 298 -18.19 -8.06 9.93
CA ARG A 298 -17.38 -9.12 10.56
C ARG A 298 -16.18 -8.54 11.28
N PHE A 299 -15.50 -7.58 10.66
CA PHE A 299 -14.37 -6.88 11.27
C PHE A 299 -14.78 -6.24 12.60
N GLY A 300 -15.89 -5.53 12.64
CA GLY A 300 -16.40 -4.91 13.86
C GLY A 300 -16.72 -5.93 14.96
N LYS A 301 -17.35 -7.07 14.61
CA LYS A 301 -17.67 -8.14 15.57
C LYS A 301 -16.41 -8.85 16.10
N GLU A 302 -15.43 -9.10 15.24
CA GLU A 302 -14.21 -9.86 15.55
C GLU A 302 -13.08 -8.97 16.09
N ALA A 303 -13.19 -7.64 15.99
CA ALA A 303 -12.20 -6.67 16.45
C ALA A 303 -11.83 -6.86 17.92
N THR A 304 -12.84 -6.96 18.80
CA THR A 304 -12.62 -7.12 20.25
C THR A 304 -11.91 -8.42 20.58
N ILE A 305 -12.26 -9.53 19.91
CA ILE A 305 -11.64 -10.85 20.13
C ILE A 305 -10.17 -10.82 19.69
N ARG A 306 -9.89 -10.24 18.52
CA ARG A 306 -8.52 -10.10 18.00
C ARG A 306 -7.66 -9.17 18.87
N ALA A 307 -8.24 -8.06 19.33
CA ALA A 307 -7.59 -7.15 20.27
C ALA A 307 -7.29 -7.85 21.62
N ALA A 308 -8.21 -8.69 22.12
CA ALA A 308 -7.99 -9.46 23.34
C ALA A 308 -6.84 -10.47 23.18
N GLY A 309 -6.73 -11.15 22.04
CA GLY A 309 -5.62 -12.08 21.75
C GLY A 309 -4.24 -11.40 21.70
N LEU A 310 -4.18 -10.14 21.26
CA LEU A 310 -2.94 -9.36 21.19
C LEU A 310 -2.59 -8.66 22.52
N LYS A 311 -3.54 -8.54 23.45
CA LYS A 311 -3.37 -7.81 24.72
C LYS A 311 -2.19 -8.34 25.53
N ASN A 312 -2.11 -9.66 25.73
CA ASN A 312 -1.03 -10.27 26.51
C ASN A 312 0.35 -10.05 25.87
N GLN A 313 0.42 -10.08 24.53
CA GLN A 313 1.66 -9.79 23.81
C GLN A 313 2.07 -8.32 23.96
N ALA A 314 1.09 -7.41 23.93
CA ALA A 314 1.33 -5.98 24.12
C ALA A 314 1.83 -5.68 25.54
N GLU A 315 1.24 -6.31 26.56
CA GLU A 315 1.65 -6.16 27.96
C GLU A 315 3.09 -6.65 28.17
N TRP A 316 3.43 -7.81 27.61
CA TRP A 316 4.78 -8.34 27.71
C TRP A 316 5.81 -7.48 26.97
N ALA A 317 5.49 -7.00 25.77
CA ALA A 317 6.36 -6.08 25.03
C ALA A 317 6.55 -4.75 25.79
N ALA A 318 5.49 -4.23 26.41
CA ALA A 318 5.56 -3.03 27.24
C ALA A 318 6.44 -3.23 28.47
N GLN A 319 6.33 -4.37 29.16
CA GLN A 319 7.19 -4.73 30.29
C GLN A 319 8.66 -4.84 29.90
N LYS A 320 8.96 -5.50 28.77
CA LYS A 320 10.32 -5.59 28.22
C LYS A 320 10.91 -4.22 27.92
N LEU A 321 10.13 -3.34 27.31
CA LEU A 321 10.56 -1.99 26.99
C LEU A 321 10.85 -1.20 28.28
N ALA A 322 9.98 -1.29 29.28
CA ALA A 322 10.20 -0.67 30.60
C ALA A 322 11.48 -1.20 31.29
N GLN A 323 11.72 -2.51 31.20
CA GLN A 323 12.94 -3.14 31.71
C GLN A 323 14.17 -2.61 30.98
N ALA A 324 14.18 -2.58 29.64
CA ALA A 324 15.31 -2.11 28.86
C ALA A 324 15.60 -0.61 29.10
N GLN A 325 14.57 0.22 29.30
CA GLN A 325 14.72 1.62 29.70
C GLN A 325 15.38 1.74 31.07
N THR A 326 14.95 0.93 32.03
CA THR A 326 15.51 0.91 33.39
C THR A 326 16.95 0.39 33.40
N ASP A 327 17.26 -0.63 32.59
CA ASP A 327 18.59 -1.20 32.44
C ASP A 327 19.56 -0.18 31.84
N LEU A 328 19.14 0.57 30.81
CA LEU A 328 19.97 1.61 30.22
C LEU A 328 20.19 2.78 31.20
N ALA A 329 19.17 3.15 31.97
CA ALA A 329 19.26 4.23 32.97
C ALA A 329 20.22 3.89 34.13
N ALA A 330 20.48 2.61 34.40
CA ALA A 330 21.36 2.16 35.48
C ALA A 330 22.87 2.15 35.16
N LEU A 331 23.28 2.49 33.93
CA LEU A 331 24.67 2.56 33.46
C LEU A 331 25.37 3.90 33.73
#